data_AF-A0A5N5NUM0-F1
#
_entry.id   AF-A0A5N5NUM0-F1
#
_cell.length_a   1.000
_cell.length_b   1.000
_cell.length_c   1.000
_cell.angle_alpha   90.00
_cell.angle_beta   90.00
_cell.angle_gamma   90.00
#
_symmetry.space_group_name_H-M   'P 1'
#
loop_
_entity.id
_entity.type
_entity.pdbx_description
1 polymer ?
#
loop_
_entity_poly.entity_id
_entity_poly.type
_entity_poly.pdbx_seq_one_letter_code
_entity_poly.pdbx_strand_id
1 'polypeptide(L)'
;MAVEAGFVLCLWFLQLCVLPCAGQEPVDLNAFQPQSALTDMEFVSVSSYRGPGNTDTRSNKELPILLWWSANLFPHFPGDTERVDCARSSCLVTQNRKVQLHRRTASIIFYGTDFRAYEAPLPRLPHQTWALFHEESPMNNYVLSHGPGICLFNYTATFRRESDYPLTLQWLPSLNYLLQPPSVSLEEKNRWRKAGLAPVLYMQSHCDVPSDRDRYVRELLKYIQVDSYGKCLNNKPLPEYLEDTSTATGEDRRFMSFVARYKFHLALENGLCPDYMTEKLWRPMHQGCVPIYKGSSSVADWLPNEHSAILIDAFASPQELARYIMDLDKDDSKYLRYLEYKTPSKITNLRLLEGLQNREWGINDMSKPNYLNGFECFVCDRENERLMAAKRHRREPDKYPAPQPKMANNTHMGCPLPSPGYGAIEEIDPNDGWLQMWPQDYWQSLDQAEGLVSLINHNESDPSLLWQHIHRMAMSRKGQ
;
A
#
# COMPACT_ATOMS: atom_id res chain seq x y z
N MET A 1 80.97 23.55 3.61
CA MET A 1 81.84 22.43 3.18
C MET A 1 81.43 21.21 3.97
N ALA A 2 81.02 20.13 3.27
CA ALA A 2 81.22 18.70 3.58
C ALA A 2 80.99 18.18 5.02
N VAL A 3 80.30 17.07 5.34
CA VAL A 3 79.72 15.90 4.62
C VAL A 3 78.75 15.19 5.60
N GLU A 4 77.70 14.57 5.02
CA GLU A 4 76.89 13.35 5.34
C GLU A 4 77.23 12.49 6.59
N ALA A 5 76.39 11.60 7.16
CA ALA A 5 75.12 10.94 6.79
C ALA A 5 74.50 10.27 8.05
N GLY A 6 73.22 9.88 7.98
CA GLY A 6 72.64 8.86 8.89
C GLY A 6 71.12 8.88 9.00
N PHE A 7 70.44 8.20 8.07
CA PHE A 7 68.99 7.96 8.06
C PHE A 7 68.58 6.90 9.11
N VAL A 8 67.57 7.18 9.93
CA VAL A 8 66.68 6.15 10.55
C VAL A 8 65.26 6.70 10.58
N LEU A 9 64.35 6.04 9.86
CA LEU A 9 62.89 6.26 9.92
C LEU A 9 62.34 5.60 11.18
N CYS A 10 61.54 6.33 11.96
CA CYS A 10 60.55 5.75 12.87
C CYS A 10 59.30 6.62 12.89
N LEU A 11 58.17 6.02 12.47
CA LEU A 11 56.84 6.61 12.36
C LEU A 11 56.27 6.93 13.74
N TRP A 12 55.79 8.17 13.92
CA TRP A 12 55.05 8.62 15.09
C TRP A 12 53.54 8.43 14.85
N PHE A 13 52.89 7.60 15.67
CA PHE A 13 51.44 7.64 15.87
C PHE A 13 51.16 8.25 17.25
N LEU A 14 50.51 9.41 17.26
CA LEU A 14 50.04 10.10 18.45
C LEU A 14 48.66 9.57 18.84
N GLN A 15 48.60 9.01 20.05
CA GLN A 15 47.37 8.69 20.79
C GLN A 15 46.69 9.97 21.26
N LEU A 16 45.38 10.09 21.01
CA LEU A 16 44.48 10.98 21.74
C LEU A 16 43.32 10.14 22.29
N CYS A 17 43.22 10.16 23.63
CA CYS A 17 42.17 9.51 24.41
C CYS A 17 40.78 10.12 24.11
N VAL A 18 39.78 9.26 23.93
CA VAL A 18 38.35 9.63 23.99
C VAL A 18 37.65 8.65 24.93
N LEU A 19 36.98 9.20 25.95
CA LEU A 19 36.10 8.49 26.88
C LEU A 19 34.82 8.01 26.16
N PRO A 20 34.24 6.85 26.50
CA PRO A 20 33.07 6.31 25.80
C PRO A 20 31.77 6.93 26.35
N CYS A 21 31.05 7.67 25.52
CA CYS A 21 29.61 7.91 25.72
C CYS A 21 28.85 6.66 25.27
N ALA A 22 27.96 6.19 26.14
CA ALA A 22 27.13 5.02 25.93
C ALA A 22 26.01 5.26 24.90
N GLY A 23 25.83 4.28 24.01
CA GLY A 23 24.53 3.80 23.52
C GLY A 23 23.62 4.78 22.77
N GLN A 24 23.86 4.98 21.47
CA GLN A 24 22.77 5.09 20.51
C GLN A 24 22.84 3.84 19.63
N GLU A 25 21.81 3.00 19.68
CA GLU A 25 21.65 1.92 18.71
C GLU A 25 21.55 2.53 17.30
N PRO A 26 22.17 1.92 16.29
CA PRO A 26 21.99 2.36 14.92
C PRO A 26 20.52 2.18 14.56
N VAL A 27 19.86 3.27 14.18
CA VAL A 27 18.53 3.23 13.54
C VAL A 27 18.65 2.30 12.35
N ASP A 28 17.99 1.15 12.43
CA ASP A 28 18.00 0.13 11.40
C ASP A 28 17.32 0.70 10.15
N LEU A 29 18.12 1.20 9.21
CA LEU A 29 17.65 1.73 7.92
C LEU A 29 16.94 0.65 7.07
N ASN A 30 16.96 -0.63 7.49
CA ASN A 30 16.15 -1.70 6.90
C ASN A 30 14.74 -1.80 7.48
N ALA A 31 14.38 -1.04 8.53
CA ALA A 31 13.04 -1.05 9.11
C ALA A 31 11.95 -0.44 8.18
N PHE A 32 12.36 0.22 7.09
CA PHE A 32 11.50 0.92 6.14
C PHE A 32 11.60 0.40 4.71
N GLN A 33 11.74 -0.92 4.52
CA GLN A 33 11.48 -1.53 3.21
C GLN A 33 10.03 -2.01 3.11
N PRO A 34 9.09 -1.22 2.55
CA PRO A 34 7.82 -1.75 2.11
C PRO A 34 8.07 -2.67 0.91
N GLN A 35 8.02 -3.98 1.15
CA GLN A 35 7.94 -4.95 0.07
C GLN A 35 6.49 -5.07 -0.38
N SER A 36 6.25 -4.63 -1.62
CA SER A 36 4.99 -4.88 -2.33
C SER A 36 4.77 -6.39 -2.49
N ALA A 37 3.51 -6.81 -2.59
CA ALA A 37 3.17 -8.17 -3.02
C ALA A 37 3.81 -8.56 -4.38
N LEU A 38 4.26 -7.55 -5.15
CA LEU A 38 4.94 -7.72 -6.43
C LEU A 38 6.45 -7.95 -6.31
N THR A 39 7.07 -7.63 -5.17
CA THR A 39 8.52 -7.83 -4.96
C THR A 39 8.92 -9.29 -4.81
N ASP A 40 7.98 -10.15 -4.39
CA ASP A 40 8.19 -11.59 -4.15
C ASP A 40 7.65 -12.49 -5.29
N MET A 41 7.16 -11.92 -6.40
CA MET A 41 6.86 -12.73 -7.58
C MET A 41 8.18 -13.23 -8.17
N GLU A 42 8.51 -14.50 -7.95
CA GLU A 42 9.53 -15.20 -8.74
C GLU A 42 9.10 -15.16 -10.23
N PHE A 43 9.68 -14.23 -10.97
CA PHE A 43 9.51 -14.12 -12.42
C PHE A 43 10.29 -15.27 -13.09
N VAL A 44 9.70 -16.47 -13.06
CA VAL A 44 10.06 -17.57 -13.99
C VAL A 44 10.07 -16.98 -15.40
N SER A 45 10.98 -17.41 -16.28
CA SER A 45 11.22 -16.85 -17.62
C SER A 45 10.02 -16.95 -18.58
N VAL A 46 8.96 -16.23 -18.25
CA VAL A 46 7.76 -16.00 -19.05
C VAL A 46 8.09 -14.81 -19.93
N SER A 47 7.76 -14.90 -21.22
CA SER A 47 7.78 -13.75 -22.12
C SER A 47 7.06 -12.56 -21.45
N SER A 48 7.64 -11.37 -21.52
CA SER A 48 7.03 -10.10 -21.10
C SER A 48 5.56 -10.03 -21.52
N TYR A 49 4.69 -9.59 -20.61
CA TYR A 49 3.26 -9.46 -20.88
C TYR A 49 3.04 -8.42 -21.99
N ARG A 50 2.42 -8.82 -23.10
CA ARG A 50 2.15 -7.93 -24.25
C ARG A 50 0.70 -7.49 -24.37
N GLY A 51 -0.12 -7.71 -23.35
CA GLY A 51 -1.54 -7.40 -23.44
C GLY A 51 -2.38 -8.52 -24.04
N PRO A 52 -3.72 -8.37 -24.05
CA PRO A 52 -4.66 -9.31 -24.68
C PRO A 52 -4.64 -9.26 -26.23
N GLY A 53 -3.97 -8.29 -26.84
CA GLY A 53 -3.93 -8.08 -28.29
C GLY A 53 -5.05 -7.16 -28.80
N ASN A 54 -4.80 -6.51 -29.94
CA ASN A 54 -5.76 -5.66 -30.65
C ASN A 54 -5.44 -5.61 -32.17
N THR A 55 -6.13 -4.75 -32.91
CA THR A 55 -5.97 -4.58 -34.37
C THR A 55 -5.12 -3.36 -34.76
N ASP A 56 -4.33 -2.81 -33.84
CA ASP A 56 -3.49 -1.63 -34.06
C ASP A 56 -2.25 -1.96 -34.90
N THR A 57 -2.25 -1.50 -36.15
CA THR A 57 -1.18 -1.74 -37.12
C THR A 57 -0.06 -0.71 -37.09
N ARG A 58 -0.11 0.29 -36.19
CA ARG A 58 0.93 1.32 -36.08
C ARG A 58 2.28 0.70 -35.73
N SER A 59 3.35 1.23 -36.31
CA SER A 59 4.72 0.82 -35.94
C SER A 59 5.09 1.37 -34.56
N ASN A 60 6.09 0.77 -33.89
CA ASN A 60 6.60 1.27 -32.60
C ASN A 60 7.08 2.73 -32.68
N LYS A 61 7.40 3.23 -33.88
CA LYS A 61 7.80 4.63 -34.09
C LYS A 61 6.63 5.61 -34.09
N GLU A 62 5.39 5.13 -34.09
CA GLU A 62 4.17 5.94 -34.13
C GLU A 62 3.36 5.84 -32.83
N LEU A 63 3.63 4.81 -32.02
CA LEU A 63 2.94 4.61 -30.75
C LEU A 63 3.31 5.71 -29.72
N PRO A 64 2.35 6.11 -28.86
CA PRO A 64 2.67 6.91 -27.69
C PRO A 64 3.58 6.12 -26.75
N ILE A 65 4.49 6.83 -26.09
CA ILE A 65 5.37 6.26 -25.07
C ILE A 65 4.73 6.42 -23.70
N LEU A 66 4.70 5.33 -22.93
CA LEU A 66 4.47 5.33 -21.50
C LEU A 66 5.81 5.14 -20.79
N LEU A 67 6.21 6.11 -19.97
CA LEU A 67 7.46 6.06 -19.23
C LEU A 67 7.20 5.65 -17.78
N TRP A 68 7.71 4.50 -17.35
CA TRP A 68 7.79 4.17 -15.92
C TRP A 68 8.92 4.97 -15.28
N TRP A 69 8.58 5.86 -14.36
CA TRP A 69 9.57 6.62 -13.59
C TRP A 69 10.21 5.77 -12.50
N SER A 70 9.41 4.92 -11.86
CA SER A 70 9.84 3.96 -10.84
C SER A 70 10.27 2.64 -11.49
N ALA A 71 11.57 2.48 -11.72
CA ALA A 71 12.13 1.33 -12.44
C ALA A 71 11.91 -0.01 -11.70
N ASN A 72 11.87 0.00 -10.37
CA ASN A 72 11.72 -1.20 -9.55
C ASN A 72 10.39 -1.94 -9.76
N LEU A 73 9.37 -1.26 -10.30
CA LEU A 73 8.05 -1.83 -10.58
C LEU A 73 7.75 -1.95 -12.08
N PHE A 74 8.77 -1.84 -12.93
CA PHE A 74 8.61 -2.02 -14.38
C PHE A 74 8.29 -3.49 -14.71
N PRO A 75 7.12 -3.82 -15.28
CA PRO A 75 6.65 -5.21 -15.37
C PRO A 75 7.23 -6.03 -16.53
N HIS A 76 8.18 -5.48 -17.31
CA HIS A 76 8.66 -6.11 -18.54
C HIS A 76 10.13 -6.51 -18.45
N PHE A 77 10.42 -7.70 -17.94
CA PHE A 77 11.78 -8.25 -17.86
C PHE A 77 12.05 -9.25 -19.01
N PRO A 78 13.29 -9.38 -19.53
CA PRO A 78 14.53 -8.64 -19.20
C PRO A 78 14.73 -7.32 -19.95
N GLY A 79 13.74 -6.87 -20.72
CA GLY A 79 13.87 -5.63 -21.51
C GLY A 79 13.77 -4.35 -20.68
N ASP A 80 14.17 -3.23 -21.26
CA ASP A 80 13.87 -1.88 -20.72
C ASP A 80 12.75 -1.18 -21.48
N THR A 81 12.23 -1.84 -22.52
CA THR A 81 11.22 -1.32 -23.44
C THR A 81 10.43 -2.49 -24.00
N GLU A 82 9.11 -2.36 -24.02
CA GLU A 82 8.22 -3.36 -24.60
C GLU A 82 7.04 -2.69 -25.32
N ARG A 83 6.56 -3.33 -26.40
CA ARG A 83 5.29 -2.98 -27.01
C ARG A 83 4.19 -3.73 -26.27
N VAL A 84 3.20 -2.98 -25.79
CA VAL A 84 1.98 -3.55 -25.23
C VAL A 84 0.81 -3.32 -26.16
N ASP A 85 0.09 -4.40 -26.46
CA ASP A 85 -1.11 -4.46 -27.27
C ASP A 85 -2.31 -4.68 -26.34
N CYS A 86 -2.82 -3.58 -25.78
CA CYS A 86 -3.96 -3.59 -24.87
C CYS A 86 -5.27 -3.82 -25.61
N ALA A 87 -6.39 -4.00 -24.91
CA ALA A 87 -7.65 -4.38 -25.54
C ALA A 87 -8.12 -3.39 -26.63
N ARG A 88 -7.84 -2.09 -26.48
CA ARG A 88 -8.32 -1.05 -27.40
C ARG A 88 -7.21 -0.37 -28.19
N SER A 89 -5.98 -0.32 -27.69
CA SER A 89 -4.88 0.40 -28.33
C SER A 89 -3.52 -0.16 -27.94
N SER A 90 -2.49 0.22 -28.69
CA SER A 90 -1.10 -0.16 -28.39
C SER A 90 -0.26 1.03 -27.94
N CYS A 91 0.75 0.73 -27.12
CA CYS A 91 1.73 1.70 -26.62
C CYS A 91 3.14 1.09 -26.61
N LEU A 92 4.14 1.97 -26.61
CA LEU A 92 5.52 1.59 -26.31
C LEU A 92 5.82 1.96 -24.87
N VAL A 93 6.08 0.98 -24.01
CA VAL A 93 6.34 1.20 -22.59
C VAL A 93 7.83 1.07 -22.33
N THR A 94 8.41 1.94 -21.50
CA THR A 94 9.83 1.88 -21.16
C THR A 94 10.11 2.44 -19.77
N GLN A 95 11.20 1.98 -19.14
CA GLN A 95 11.78 2.60 -17.95
C GLN A 95 12.97 3.54 -18.25
N ASN A 96 13.30 3.74 -19.52
CA ASN A 96 14.42 4.59 -19.93
C ASN A 96 14.07 6.08 -19.81
N ARG A 97 14.50 6.71 -18.71
CA ARG A 97 14.23 8.13 -18.40
C ARG A 97 14.69 9.12 -19.47
N LYS A 98 15.59 8.75 -20.40
CA LYS A 98 16.02 9.63 -21.51
C LYS A 98 14.87 10.07 -22.42
N VAL A 99 13.78 9.30 -22.46
CA VAL A 99 12.61 9.63 -23.28
C VAL A 99 11.66 10.63 -22.60
N GLN A 100 11.93 11.06 -21.36
CA GLN A 100 11.05 11.95 -20.59
C GLN A 100 10.63 13.17 -21.42
N LEU A 101 11.56 13.82 -22.12
CA LEU A 101 11.27 15.05 -22.87
C LEU A 101 10.80 14.81 -24.31
N HIS A 102 10.60 13.56 -24.74
CA HIS A 102 10.14 13.27 -26.08
C HIS A 102 8.67 13.71 -26.28
N ARG A 103 8.38 14.31 -27.44
CA ARG A 103 7.02 14.73 -27.83
C ARG A 103 6.00 13.59 -27.84
N ARG A 104 6.44 12.35 -28.01
CA ARG A 104 5.58 11.15 -28.02
C ARG A 104 5.39 10.51 -26.66
N THR A 105 6.16 10.91 -25.64
CA THR A 105 5.96 10.47 -24.26
C THR A 105 4.68 11.11 -23.77
N ALA A 106 3.63 10.31 -23.73
CA ALA A 106 2.26 10.74 -23.49
C ALA A 106 1.93 10.70 -22.00
N SER A 107 2.42 9.68 -21.28
CA SER A 107 2.26 9.55 -19.83
C SER A 107 3.55 9.14 -19.15
N ILE A 108 3.70 9.58 -17.90
CA ILE A 108 4.72 9.11 -16.96
C ILE A 108 3.97 8.35 -15.84
N ILE A 109 4.36 7.10 -15.59
CA ILE A 109 3.75 6.23 -14.57
C ILE A 109 4.68 6.19 -13.36
N PHE A 110 4.09 6.38 -12.18
CA PHE A 110 4.79 6.40 -10.89
C PHE A 110 4.27 5.28 -10.00
N TYR A 111 5.19 4.58 -9.35
CA TYR A 111 4.85 3.80 -8.17
C TYR A 111 4.86 4.72 -6.95
N GLY A 112 3.73 4.80 -6.25
CA GLY A 112 3.50 5.78 -5.19
C GLY A 112 4.47 5.66 -4.01
N THR A 113 4.85 4.43 -3.65
CA THR A 113 5.82 4.17 -2.57
C THR A 113 7.20 4.75 -2.89
N ASP A 114 7.59 4.74 -4.16
CA ASP A 114 8.88 5.28 -4.64
C ASP A 114 8.80 6.78 -4.99
N PHE A 115 7.61 7.38 -4.99
CA PHE A 115 7.45 8.77 -5.40
C PHE A 115 8.07 9.72 -4.38
N ARG A 116 8.98 10.58 -4.85
CA ARG A 116 9.64 11.62 -4.03
C ARG A 116 9.47 12.97 -4.70
N ALA A 117 8.95 13.95 -3.96
CA ALA A 117 8.69 15.28 -4.50
C ALA A 117 9.96 15.96 -5.05
N TYR A 118 11.10 15.73 -4.39
CA TYR A 118 12.42 16.28 -4.77
C TYR A 118 13.11 15.54 -5.92
N GLU A 119 12.50 14.47 -6.46
CA GLU A 119 12.98 13.72 -7.63
C GLU A 119 11.95 13.68 -8.77
N ALA A 120 10.92 14.52 -8.68
CA ALA A 120 9.86 14.57 -9.67
C ALA A 120 10.41 14.95 -11.06
N PRO A 121 9.90 14.35 -12.16
CA PRO A 121 10.37 14.61 -13.52
C PRO A 121 9.93 16.00 -13.99
N LEU A 122 10.72 17.00 -13.65
CA LEU A 122 10.55 18.39 -14.05
C LEU A 122 11.40 18.74 -15.29
N PRO A 123 11.00 19.72 -16.12
CA PRO A 123 9.72 20.43 -16.06
C PRO A 123 8.56 19.53 -16.50
N ARG A 124 7.38 19.70 -15.91
CA ARG A 124 6.17 18.95 -16.29
C ARG A 124 5.65 19.47 -17.63
N LEU A 125 5.77 18.68 -18.70
CA LEU A 125 5.37 19.12 -20.03
C LEU A 125 3.83 19.12 -20.20
N PRO A 126 3.22 20.13 -20.85
CA PRO A 126 1.76 20.24 -20.95
C PRO A 126 1.05 19.09 -21.67
N HIS A 127 1.75 18.36 -22.54
CA HIS A 127 1.17 17.23 -23.26
C HIS A 127 1.21 15.92 -22.47
N GLN A 128 1.92 15.89 -21.34
CA GLN A 128 2.14 14.69 -20.53
C GLN A 128 1.11 14.56 -19.42
N THR A 129 0.57 13.36 -19.29
CA THR A 129 -0.18 12.95 -18.09
C THR A 129 0.75 12.29 -17.09
N TRP A 130 0.41 12.38 -15.81
CA TRP A 130 1.03 11.60 -14.74
C TRP A 130 0.05 10.54 -14.28
N ALA A 131 0.47 9.28 -14.19
CA ALA A 131 -0.34 8.16 -13.74
C ALA A 131 0.26 7.58 -12.45
N LEU A 132 -0.59 7.36 -11.44
CA LEU A 132 -0.18 6.84 -10.14
C LEU A 132 -0.64 5.40 -9.98
N PHE A 133 0.28 4.51 -9.68
CA PHE A 133 0.02 3.17 -9.17
C PHE A 133 0.45 3.10 -7.70
N HIS A 134 -0.47 2.86 -6.78
CA HIS A 134 -0.19 2.82 -5.33
C HIS A 134 -1.20 1.95 -4.58
N GLU A 135 -0.89 0.67 -4.56
CA GLU A 135 -1.59 -0.43 -3.88
C GLU A 135 -1.26 -0.57 -2.38
N GLU A 136 -0.26 0.19 -1.94
CA GLU A 136 0.41 0.04 -0.66
C GLU A 136 -0.20 0.84 0.48
N SER A 137 0.29 0.58 1.70
CA SER A 137 -0.13 1.33 2.89
C SER A 137 0.04 2.85 2.73
N PRO A 138 -0.91 3.66 3.20
CA PRO A 138 -0.77 5.12 3.16
C PRO A 138 0.45 5.63 3.94
N MET A 139 0.95 4.85 4.91
CA MET A 139 2.16 5.19 5.66
C MET A 139 3.42 5.28 4.78
N ASN A 140 3.42 4.61 3.62
CA ASN A 140 4.56 4.59 2.73
C ASN A 140 4.77 5.93 2.02
N ASN A 141 3.70 6.71 1.85
CA ASN A 141 3.81 8.04 1.24
C ASN A 141 2.61 8.96 1.55
N TYR A 142 2.70 9.74 2.61
CA TYR A 142 1.64 10.69 2.96
C TYR A 142 1.49 11.85 1.96
N VAL A 143 2.44 12.11 1.06
CA VAL A 143 2.26 13.12 -0.01
C VAL A 143 0.99 12.83 -0.80
N LEU A 144 0.71 11.54 -1.04
CA LEU A 144 -0.47 11.07 -1.77
C LEU A 144 -1.76 11.13 -0.93
N SER A 145 -1.67 11.28 0.39
CA SER A 145 -2.84 11.46 1.27
C SER A 145 -3.37 12.90 1.25
N HIS A 146 -2.61 13.84 0.71
CA HIS A 146 -2.95 15.24 0.65
C HIS A 146 -3.48 15.65 -0.73
N GLY A 147 -4.49 16.52 -0.74
CA GLY A 147 -5.06 17.10 -1.96
C GLY A 147 -3.99 17.61 -2.94
N PRO A 148 -3.07 18.51 -2.53
CA PRO A 148 -2.01 19.01 -3.40
C PRO A 148 -1.14 17.92 -4.04
N GLY A 149 -0.98 16.76 -3.40
CA GLY A 149 -0.17 15.66 -3.91
C GLY A 149 -0.96 14.74 -4.84
N ILE A 150 -2.11 14.24 -4.41
CA ILE A 150 -2.93 13.34 -5.23
C ILE A 150 -3.46 14.04 -6.50
N CYS A 151 -3.78 15.33 -6.41
CA CYS A 151 -4.22 16.14 -7.55
C CYS A 151 -3.12 16.39 -8.59
N LEU A 152 -1.90 15.86 -8.42
CA LEU A 152 -0.85 15.88 -9.46
C LEU A 152 -1.11 14.85 -10.56
N PHE A 153 -1.87 13.80 -10.28
CA PHE A 153 -2.04 12.65 -11.17
C PHE A 153 -3.33 12.75 -11.98
N ASN A 154 -3.26 12.36 -13.25
CA ASN A 154 -4.37 12.32 -14.19
C ASN A 154 -5.14 10.98 -14.13
N TYR A 155 -4.41 9.90 -13.83
CA TYR A 155 -4.95 8.55 -13.67
C TYR A 155 -4.43 7.95 -12.36
N THR A 156 -5.29 7.31 -11.58
CA THR A 156 -4.88 6.65 -10.34
C THR A 156 -5.36 5.19 -10.27
N ALA A 157 -4.48 4.33 -9.78
CA ALA A 157 -4.80 3.00 -9.28
C ALA A 157 -4.37 2.91 -7.82
N THR A 158 -5.34 2.96 -6.93
CA THR A 158 -5.12 2.90 -5.47
C THR A 158 -6.15 1.99 -4.83
N PHE A 159 -6.02 1.69 -3.54
CA PHE A 159 -7.02 0.93 -2.80
C PHE A 159 -8.38 1.65 -2.68
N ARG A 160 -8.47 2.96 -2.95
CA ARG A 160 -9.73 3.71 -2.90
C ARG A 160 -10.65 3.31 -4.04
N ARG A 161 -11.94 3.09 -3.74
CA ARG A 161 -12.94 2.74 -4.76
C ARG A 161 -13.18 3.85 -5.78
N GLU A 162 -12.87 5.10 -5.42
CA GLU A 162 -13.00 6.26 -6.29
C GLU A 162 -11.83 6.44 -7.25
N SER A 163 -10.74 5.67 -7.13
CA SER A 163 -9.65 5.69 -8.10
C SER A 163 -10.14 5.31 -9.50
N ASP A 164 -9.43 5.82 -10.51
CA ASP A 164 -9.79 5.57 -11.91
C ASP A 164 -9.71 4.08 -12.29
N TYR A 165 -8.80 3.37 -11.63
CA TYR A 165 -8.59 1.94 -11.73
C TYR A 165 -8.50 1.34 -10.31
N PRO A 166 -9.65 1.09 -9.64
CA PRO A 166 -9.68 0.80 -8.22
C PRO A 166 -9.08 -0.57 -7.89
N LEU A 167 -8.28 -0.62 -6.82
CA LEU A 167 -7.60 -1.81 -6.29
C LEU A 167 -8.17 -2.28 -4.94
N THR A 168 -9.36 -1.79 -4.57
CA THR A 168 -10.01 -2.00 -3.26
C THR A 168 -10.08 -3.47 -2.81
N LEU A 169 -10.21 -4.40 -3.75
CA LEU A 169 -10.32 -5.84 -3.49
C LEU A 169 -9.08 -6.63 -3.90
N GLN A 170 -7.90 -6.00 -3.98
CA GLN A 170 -6.66 -6.65 -4.47
C GLN A 170 -6.19 -7.82 -3.60
N TRP A 171 -6.67 -7.88 -2.36
CA TRP A 171 -6.37 -8.94 -1.41
C TRP A 171 -7.48 -9.98 -1.29
N LEU A 172 -8.53 -9.88 -2.13
CA LEU A 172 -9.61 -10.84 -2.23
C LEU A 172 -9.63 -11.47 -3.63
N PRO A 173 -9.02 -12.66 -3.82
CA PRO A 173 -8.87 -13.28 -5.13
C PRO A 173 -10.18 -13.60 -5.84
N SER A 174 -11.21 -14.06 -5.13
CA SER A 174 -12.52 -14.37 -5.73
C SER A 174 -13.58 -14.59 -4.66
N LEU A 175 -14.84 -14.74 -5.08
CA LEU A 175 -15.88 -15.22 -4.16
C LEU A 175 -15.59 -16.65 -3.68
N ASN A 176 -15.11 -17.52 -4.58
CA ASN A 176 -14.78 -18.90 -4.27
C ASN A 176 -13.68 -19.03 -3.20
N TYR A 177 -12.78 -18.04 -3.11
CA TYR A 177 -11.78 -17.95 -2.05
C TYR A 177 -12.45 -17.88 -0.66
N LEU A 178 -13.47 -17.03 -0.49
CA LEU A 178 -14.20 -16.95 0.78
C LEU A 178 -15.04 -18.19 1.05
N LEU A 179 -15.59 -18.82 0.02
CA LEU A 179 -16.45 -19.99 0.12
C LEU A 179 -15.71 -21.30 0.43
N GLN A 180 -14.37 -21.30 0.42
CA GLN A 180 -13.62 -22.49 0.82
C GLN A 180 -13.98 -22.89 2.26
N PRO A 181 -14.20 -24.20 2.53
CA PRO A 181 -14.53 -24.66 3.86
C PRO A 181 -13.40 -24.31 4.84
N PRO A 182 -13.71 -24.07 6.13
CA PRO A 182 -12.68 -23.89 7.15
C PRO A 182 -11.68 -25.04 7.10
N SER A 183 -10.38 -24.72 7.10
CA SER A 183 -9.31 -25.72 7.02
C SER A 183 -9.15 -26.55 8.30
N VAL A 184 -9.72 -26.06 9.41
CA VAL A 184 -9.77 -26.72 10.71
C VAL A 184 -11.22 -26.75 11.20
N SER A 185 -11.67 -27.91 11.67
CA SER A 185 -12.99 -28.11 12.26
C SER A 185 -13.18 -27.35 13.58
N LEU A 186 -14.41 -26.97 13.92
CA LEU A 186 -14.70 -26.29 15.20
C LEU A 186 -14.35 -27.18 16.40
N GLU A 187 -14.55 -28.49 16.27
CA GLU A 187 -14.22 -29.49 17.29
C GLU A 187 -12.72 -29.49 17.60
N GLU A 188 -11.86 -29.37 16.58
CA GLU A 188 -10.41 -29.25 16.77
C GLU A 188 -10.00 -27.91 17.35
N LYS A 189 -10.59 -26.79 16.89
CA LYS A 189 -10.38 -25.47 17.53
C LYS A 189 -10.72 -25.51 19.02
N ASN A 190 -11.86 -26.11 19.37
CA ASN A 190 -12.30 -26.30 20.76
C ASN A 190 -11.36 -27.21 21.56
N ARG A 191 -10.77 -28.23 20.94
CA ARG A 191 -9.76 -29.08 21.58
C ARG A 191 -8.51 -28.30 21.94
N TRP A 192 -7.98 -27.48 21.02
CA TRP A 192 -6.83 -26.63 21.30
C TRP A 192 -7.15 -25.55 22.33
N ARG A 193 -8.34 -24.95 22.27
CA ARG A 193 -8.80 -24.00 23.29
C ARG A 193 -8.79 -24.62 24.69
N LYS A 194 -9.30 -25.85 24.84
CA LYS A 194 -9.27 -26.62 26.10
C LYS A 194 -7.84 -27.01 26.53
N ALA A 195 -6.93 -27.18 25.56
CA ALA A 195 -5.52 -27.45 25.80
C ALA A 195 -4.69 -26.20 26.14
N GLY A 196 -5.31 -25.02 26.22
CA GLY A 196 -4.67 -23.78 26.65
C GLY A 196 -4.27 -22.82 25.53
N LEU A 197 -4.64 -23.08 24.27
CA LEU A 197 -4.50 -22.10 23.18
C LEU A 197 -5.40 -20.89 23.46
N ALA A 198 -4.93 -19.65 23.27
CA ALA A 198 -5.77 -18.47 23.45
C ALA A 198 -6.96 -18.44 22.47
N PRO A 199 -8.06 -17.74 22.80
CA PRO A 199 -9.17 -17.58 21.86
C PRO A 199 -8.81 -16.67 20.67
N VAL A 200 -7.90 -15.72 20.88
CA VAL A 200 -7.54 -14.67 19.91
C VAL A 200 -6.07 -14.80 19.50
N LEU A 201 -5.83 -14.78 18.19
CA LEU A 201 -4.50 -14.67 17.59
C LEU A 201 -4.15 -13.22 17.27
N TYR A 202 -2.93 -12.80 17.61
CA TYR A 202 -2.27 -11.62 17.08
C TYR A 202 -0.97 -12.03 16.37
N MET A 203 -0.88 -11.77 15.07
CA MET A 203 0.28 -12.17 14.26
C MET A 203 0.78 -10.94 13.48
N GLN A 204 1.75 -10.21 14.06
CA GLN A 204 2.26 -8.98 13.48
C GLN A 204 3.76 -8.82 13.73
N SER A 205 4.47 -8.36 12.69
CA SER A 205 5.92 -8.14 12.76
C SER A 205 6.36 -6.73 12.36
N HIS A 206 5.43 -5.88 11.92
CA HIS A 206 5.67 -4.47 11.66
C HIS A 206 5.02 -3.65 12.78
N CYS A 207 5.84 -3.18 13.72
CA CYS A 207 5.39 -2.50 14.94
C CYS A 207 5.54 -0.99 14.80
N ASP A 208 5.05 -0.23 15.78
CA ASP A 208 5.16 1.24 15.81
C ASP A 208 4.56 1.94 14.58
N VAL A 209 3.44 1.39 14.10
CA VAL A 209 2.75 1.82 12.88
C VAL A 209 1.78 2.99 13.13
N PRO A 210 1.38 3.75 12.09
CA PRO A 210 0.49 4.90 12.28
C PRO A 210 -0.92 4.55 12.75
N SER A 211 -1.39 3.30 12.61
CA SER A 211 -2.65 2.87 13.25
C SER A 211 -2.56 2.70 14.76
N ASP A 212 -1.35 2.73 15.33
CA ASP A 212 -1.05 2.56 16.77
C ASP A 212 -1.72 1.32 17.38
N ARG A 213 -1.90 0.29 16.54
CA ARG A 213 -2.63 -0.94 16.86
C ARG A 213 -2.07 -1.67 18.08
N ASP A 214 -0.76 -1.61 18.31
CA ASP A 214 -0.11 -2.30 19.43
C ASP A 214 -0.53 -1.70 20.78
N ARG A 215 -0.80 -0.39 20.85
CA ARG A 215 -1.34 0.27 22.04
C ARG A 215 -2.72 -0.27 22.39
N TYR A 216 -3.58 -0.43 21.38
CA TYR A 216 -4.91 -1.03 21.57
C TYR A 216 -4.82 -2.47 22.05
N VAL A 217 -3.96 -3.29 21.43
CA VAL A 217 -3.80 -4.70 21.80
C VAL A 217 -3.24 -4.85 23.21
N ARG A 218 -2.32 -3.97 23.63
CA ARG A 218 -1.79 -3.94 25.01
C ARG A 218 -2.89 -3.70 26.04
N GLU A 219 -3.87 -2.85 25.73
CA GLU A 219 -5.03 -2.66 26.60
C GLU A 219 -5.95 -3.89 26.58
N LEU A 220 -6.22 -4.46 25.40
CA LEU A 220 -7.07 -5.64 25.25
C LEU A 220 -6.54 -6.87 26.03
N LEU A 221 -5.22 -7.06 26.04
CA LEU A 221 -4.51 -8.13 26.78
C LEU A 221 -4.83 -8.16 28.27
N LYS A 222 -5.29 -7.05 28.86
CA LYS A 222 -5.70 -6.99 30.28
C LYS A 222 -7.01 -7.73 30.55
N TYR A 223 -7.84 -7.95 29.52
CA TYR A 223 -9.21 -8.44 29.66
C TYR A 223 -9.47 -9.79 28.99
N ILE A 224 -8.62 -10.21 28.05
CA ILE A 224 -8.71 -11.49 27.35
C ILE A 224 -7.33 -12.03 27.00
N GLN A 225 -7.19 -13.37 26.98
CA GLN A 225 -5.97 -14.01 26.48
C GLN A 225 -5.83 -13.78 24.97
N VAL A 226 -4.68 -13.25 24.56
CA VAL A 226 -4.27 -13.10 23.16
C VAL A 226 -2.90 -13.74 23.02
N ASP A 227 -2.79 -14.72 22.12
CA ASP A 227 -1.49 -15.27 21.75
C ASP A 227 -0.90 -14.40 20.65
N SER A 228 0.23 -13.76 20.96
CA SER A 228 0.93 -12.80 20.12
C SER A 228 2.23 -13.38 19.59
N TYR A 229 2.30 -13.55 18.28
CA TYR A 229 3.45 -14.05 17.54
C TYR A 229 3.98 -12.98 16.58
N GLY A 230 5.20 -13.17 16.08
CA GLY A 230 5.93 -12.18 15.30
C GLY A 230 6.72 -11.24 16.20
N LYS A 231 7.09 -10.06 15.68
CA LYS A 231 7.92 -9.10 16.44
C LYS A 231 7.12 -8.25 17.43
N CYS A 232 5.84 -8.01 17.17
CA CYS A 232 5.05 -7.07 17.98
C CYS A 232 4.43 -7.76 19.19
N LEU A 233 4.63 -7.19 20.38
CA LEU A 233 4.23 -7.70 21.72
C LEU A 233 4.79 -9.08 22.11
N ASN A 234 4.94 -10.00 21.15
CA ASN A 234 5.70 -11.25 21.17
C ASN A 234 5.66 -12.00 22.51
N ASN A 235 4.46 -12.39 22.95
CA ASN A 235 4.26 -13.15 24.18
C ASN A 235 4.29 -14.68 23.94
N LYS A 236 4.38 -15.11 22.68
CA LYS A 236 4.55 -16.51 22.27
C LYS A 236 5.65 -16.64 21.21
N PRO A 237 6.55 -17.63 21.34
CA PRO A 237 7.55 -17.88 20.30
C PRO A 237 6.87 -18.37 19.03
N LEU A 238 7.28 -17.82 17.88
CA LEU A 238 6.87 -18.33 16.59
C LEU A 238 7.45 -19.76 16.41
N PRO A 239 6.64 -20.76 16.00
CA PRO A 239 7.16 -22.08 15.72
C PRO A 239 8.26 -22.05 14.64
N GLU A 240 9.35 -22.78 14.83
CA GLU A 240 10.55 -22.77 13.97
C GLU A 240 10.28 -23.07 12.49
N TYR A 241 9.24 -23.86 12.18
CA TYR A 241 8.84 -24.17 10.80
C TYR A 241 8.08 -23.05 10.09
N LEU A 242 7.73 -21.97 10.82
CA LEU A 242 7.11 -20.77 10.27
C LEU A 242 8.15 -19.67 10.20
N GLU A 243 8.25 -19.05 9.03
CA GLU A 243 9.07 -17.86 8.84
C GLU A 243 8.39 -16.64 9.44
N ASP A 244 9.19 -15.70 9.95
CA ASP A 244 8.66 -14.46 10.54
C ASP A 244 7.93 -13.64 9.48
N THR A 245 6.70 -13.27 9.80
CA THR A 245 5.72 -12.70 8.87
C THR A 245 5.92 -11.23 8.57
N SER A 246 7.13 -10.67 8.74
CA SER A 246 7.40 -9.27 8.38
C SER A 246 7.09 -8.97 6.91
N THR A 247 7.03 -10.01 6.07
CA THR A 247 6.84 -9.93 4.61
C THR A 247 5.78 -10.89 4.08
N ALA A 248 5.09 -11.65 4.94
CA ALA A 248 4.19 -12.73 4.51
C ALA A 248 2.84 -12.22 3.96
N THR A 249 2.89 -11.59 2.78
CA THR A 249 1.74 -11.30 1.91
C THR A 249 1.22 -12.58 1.24
N GLY A 250 2.09 -13.58 1.05
CA GLY A 250 1.78 -14.89 0.50
C GLY A 250 0.93 -15.79 1.41
N GLU A 251 0.34 -16.82 0.80
CA GLU A 251 -0.50 -17.81 1.48
C GLU A 251 0.24 -19.14 1.72
N ASP A 252 1.41 -19.10 2.38
CA ASP A 252 2.13 -20.33 2.75
C ASP A 252 1.21 -21.28 3.53
N ARG A 253 1.09 -22.51 3.06
CA ARG A 253 0.11 -23.47 3.60
C ARG A 253 0.32 -23.76 5.08
N ARG A 254 1.56 -23.75 5.58
CA ARG A 254 1.87 -24.00 7.00
C ARG A 254 1.40 -22.82 7.84
N PHE A 255 1.64 -21.60 7.36
CA PHE A 255 1.15 -20.37 7.98
C PHE A 255 -0.39 -20.33 8.03
N MET A 256 -1.05 -20.57 6.89
CA MET A 256 -2.51 -20.58 6.80
C MET A 256 -3.14 -21.60 7.76
N SER A 257 -2.57 -22.82 7.81
CA SER A 257 -3.00 -23.87 8.74
C SER A 257 -2.72 -23.54 10.21
N PHE A 258 -1.72 -22.69 10.49
CA PHE A 258 -1.47 -22.19 11.84
C PHE A 258 -2.52 -21.18 12.27
N VAL A 259 -2.83 -20.20 11.42
CA VAL A 259 -3.87 -19.19 11.66
C VAL A 259 -5.23 -19.84 11.89
N ALA A 260 -5.54 -20.89 11.12
CA ALA A 260 -6.81 -21.62 11.19
C ALA A 260 -7.13 -22.26 12.54
N ARG A 261 -6.14 -22.44 13.43
CA ARG A 261 -6.33 -23.07 14.75
C ARG A 261 -7.14 -22.22 15.72
N TYR A 262 -7.15 -20.91 15.50
CA TYR A 262 -7.82 -19.95 16.37
C TYR A 262 -9.27 -19.75 15.93
N LYS A 263 -10.14 -19.38 16.89
CA LYS A 263 -11.49 -18.91 16.56
C LYS A 263 -11.44 -17.47 16.05
N PHE A 264 -10.64 -16.62 16.67
CA PHE A 264 -10.57 -15.19 16.36
C PHE A 264 -9.15 -14.75 15.97
N HIS A 265 -9.06 -13.79 15.06
CA HIS A 265 -7.78 -13.20 14.63
C HIS A 265 -7.90 -11.67 14.64
N LEU A 266 -7.01 -10.98 15.36
CA LEU A 266 -6.85 -9.53 15.28
C LEU A 266 -6.30 -9.11 13.91
N ALA A 267 -7.20 -8.66 13.05
CA ALA A 267 -6.97 -8.20 11.68
C ALA A 267 -6.81 -6.68 11.68
N LEU A 268 -5.64 -6.19 12.13
CA LEU A 268 -5.41 -4.76 12.34
C LEU A 268 -4.48 -4.21 11.24
N GLU A 269 -4.94 -3.24 10.47
CA GLU A 269 -4.12 -2.60 9.43
C GLU A 269 -3.01 -1.74 10.04
N ASN A 270 -1.94 -1.49 9.28
CA ASN A 270 -0.85 -0.58 9.70
C ASN A 270 -1.20 0.91 9.50
N GLY A 271 -2.18 1.22 8.65
CA GLY A 271 -2.73 2.56 8.47
C GLY A 271 -4.26 2.54 8.50
N LEU A 272 -4.87 3.64 8.92
CA LEU A 272 -6.32 3.81 8.93
C LEU A 272 -6.72 4.69 7.75
N CYS A 273 -7.38 4.12 6.75
CA CYS A 273 -7.82 4.86 5.58
C CYS A 273 -9.04 4.18 4.94
N PRO A 274 -10.04 4.94 4.44
CA PRO A 274 -11.16 4.35 3.71
C PRO A 274 -10.68 3.40 2.61
N ASP A 275 -11.35 2.27 2.48
CA ASP A 275 -11.08 1.18 1.53
C ASP A 275 -9.70 0.51 1.60
N TYR A 276 -8.83 0.91 2.54
CA TYR A 276 -7.58 0.20 2.79
C TYR A 276 -7.85 -1.11 3.57
N MET A 277 -8.00 -2.20 2.82
CA MET A 277 -8.25 -3.55 3.36
C MET A 277 -7.26 -4.52 2.75
N THR A 278 -6.48 -5.19 3.61
CA THR A 278 -5.38 -6.04 3.18
C THR A 278 -5.66 -7.53 3.37
N GLU A 279 -4.64 -8.37 3.14
CA GLU A 279 -4.69 -9.79 3.47
C GLU A 279 -5.07 -10.04 4.93
N LYS A 280 -4.77 -9.09 5.84
CA LYS A 280 -5.10 -9.18 7.26
C LYS A 280 -6.59 -9.39 7.50
N LEU A 281 -7.46 -8.75 6.70
CA LEU A 281 -8.91 -8.96 6.75
C LEU A 281 -9.33 -10.29 6.10
N TRP A 282 -8.87 -10.53 4.88
CA TRP A 282 -9.41 -11.61 4.03
C TRP A 282 -8.87 -12.99 4.39
N ARG A 283 -7.61 -13.08 4.83
CA ARG A 283 -6.94 -14.34 5.22
C ARG A 283 -7.65 -15.09 6.36
N PRO A 284 -7.95 -14.47 7.51
CA PRO A 284 -8.70 -15.17 8.57
C PRO A 284 -10.09 -15.60 8.09
N MET A 285 -10.80 -14.77 7.31
CA MET A 285 -12.09 -15.17 6.74
C MET A 285 -11.94 -16.42 5.86
N HIS A 286 -10.97 -16.43 4.96
CA HIS A 286 -10.70 -17.58 4.12
C HIS A 286 -10.43 -18.85 4.95
N GLN A 287 -9.66 -18.77 6.03
CA GLN A 287 -9.38 -19.91 6.92
C GLN A 287 -10.53 -20.30 7.87
N GLY A 288 -11.65 -19.57 7.86
CA GLY A 288 -12.76 -19.82 8.78
C GLY A 288 -12.46 -19.40 10.21
N CYS A 289 -11.64 -18.36 10.37
CA CYS A 289 -11.45 -17.60 11.61
C CYS A 289 -12.24 -16.30 11.50
N VAL A 290 -12.77 -15.81 12.62
CA VAL A 290 -13.50 -14.54 12.65
C VAL A 290 -12.50 -13.40 12.82
N PRO A 291 -12.37 -12.49 11.84
CA PRO A 291 -11.51 -11.32 12.00
C PRO A 291 -12.12 -10.35 13.01
N ILE A 292 -11.28 -9.87 13.93
CA ILE A 292 -11.51 -8.71 14.78
C ILE A 292 -10.76 -7.55 14.13
N TYR A 293 -11.49 -6.65 13.47
CA TYR A 293 -10.92 -5.75 12.47
C TYR A 293 -10.86 -4.28 12.93
N LYS A 294 -9.76 -3.62 12.57
CA LYS A 294 -9.59 -2.15 12.59
C LYS A 294 -8.66 -1.75 11.44
N GLY A 295 -9.09 -0.76 10.64
CA GLY A 295 -8.39 -0.36 9.42
C GLY A 295 -9.22 0.62 8.61
N SER A 296 -9.86 0.12 7.55
CA SER A 296 -10.79 0.88 6.73
C SER A 296 -12.07 1.24 7.47
N SER A 297 -12.41 2.52 7.48
CA SER A 297 -13.69 3.04 8.00
C SER A 297 -14.89 2.65 7.13
N SER A 298 -14.65 2.22 5.88
CA SER A 298 -15.67 1.77 4.92
C SER A 298 -15.71 0.25 4.77
N VAL A 299 -15.03 -0.51 5.63
CA VAL A 299 -14.95 -1.98 5.53
C VAL A 299 -16.32 -2.67 5.47
N ALA A 300 -17.32 -2.13 6.19
CA ALA A 300 -18.67 -2.70 6.23
C ALA A 300 -19.32 -2.78 4.84
N ASP A 301 -18.95 -1.86 3.93
CA ASP A 301 -19.43 -1.86 2.54
C ASP A 301 -18.91 -3.05 1.73
N TRP A 302 -17.89 -3.76 2.22
CA TRP A 302 -17.20 -4.84 1.50
C TRP A 302 -17.29 -6.19 2.20
N LEU A 303 -17.79 -6.23 3.44
CA LEU A 303 -17.99 -7.49 4.16
C LEU A 303 -19.04 -8.36 3.46
N PRO A 304 -18.87 -9.71 3.42
CA PRO A 304 -19.85 -10.61 2.82
C PRO A 304 -21.29 -10.42 3.29
N ASN A 305 -21.45 -10.10 4.58
CA ASN A 305 -22.70 -9.71 5.22
C ASN A 305 -22.38 -8.96 6.54
N GLU A 306 -23.40 -8.51 7.27
CA GLU A 306 -23.25 -7.79 8.55
C GLU A 306 -22.60 -8.61 9.67
N HIS A 307 -22.47 -9.93 9.49
CA HIS A 307 -22.06 -10.88 10.50
C HIS A 307 -20.92 -11.78 10.01
N SER A 308 -19.88 -11.18 9.41
CA SER A 308 -18.68 -11.89 8.95
C SER A 308 -17.38 -11.40 9.61
N ALA A 309 -17.42 -10.29 10.34
CA ALA A 309 -16.29 -9.70 11.06
C ALA A 309 -16.77 -9.00 12.34
N ILE A 310 -15.90 -8.89 13.34
CA ILE A 310 -16.11 -8.09 14.54
C ILE A 310 -15.38 -6.76 14.34
N LEU A 311 -16.11 -5.66 14.20
CA LEU A 311 -15.51 -4.33 14.02
C LEU A 311 -15.18 -3.73 15.39
N ILE A 312 -13.91 -3.37 15.62
CA ILE A 312 -13.45 -2.82 16.91
C ILE A 312 -14.19 -1.53 17.25
N ASP A 313 -14.42 -0.66 16.26
CA ASP A 313 -15.04 0.65 16.46
C ASP A 313 -16.53 0.57 16.85
N ALA A 314 -17.13 -0.64 16.86
CA ALA A 314 -18.49 -0.87 17.36
C ALA A 314 -18.56 -1.03 18.90
N PHE A 315 -17.43 -1.03 19.60
CA PHE A 315 -17.33 -1.22 21.04
C PHE A 315 -16.79 0.04 21.72
N ALA A 316 -17.32 0.39 22.89
CA ALA A 316 -16.87 1.59 23.60
C ALA A 316 -15.50 1.41 24.27
N SER A 317 -15.06 0.17 24.50
CA SER A 317 -13.76 -0.12 25.11
C SER A 317 -13.23 -1.52 24.75
N PRO A 318 -11.90 -1.74 24.86
CA PRO A 318 -11.30 -3.07 24.75
C PRO A 318 -11.90 -4.09 25.74
N GLN A 319 -12.34 -3.64 26.91
CA GLN A 319 -12.97 -4.50 27.91
C GLN A 319 -14.34 -5.02 27.42
N GLU A 320 -15.15 -4.17 26.78
CA GLU A 320 -16.42 -4.60 26.20
C GLU A 320 -16.23 -5.58 25.04
N LEU A 321 -15.26 -5.28 24.16
CA LEU A 321 -14.86 -6.18 23.09
C LEU A 321 -14.42 -7.55 23.65
N ALA A 322 -13.58 -7.56 24.69
CA ALA A 322 -13.14 -8.79 25.35
C ALA A 322 -14.31 -9.61 25.91
N ARG A 323 -15.28 -8.96 26.58
CA ARG A 323 -16.50 -9.64 27.07
C ARG A 323 -17.30 -10.25 25.93
N TYR A 324 -17.46 -9.52 24.82
CA TYR A 324 -18.17 -10.00 23.64
C TYR A 324 -17.49 -11.22 23.03
N ILE A 325 -16.18 -11.17 22.81
CA ILE A 325 -15.41 -12.30 22.28
C ILE A 325 -15.50 -13.52 23.20
N MET A 326 -15.44 -13.33 24.52
CA MET A 326 -15.58 -14.43 25.48
C MET A 326 -16.96 -15.08 25.49
N ASP A 327 -18.03 -14.32 25.22
CA ASP A 327 -19.39 -14.87 25.05
C ASP A 327 -19.46 -15.74 23.78
N LEU A 328 -18.87 -15.29 22.68
CA LEU A 328 -18.78 -16.05 21.44
C LEU A 328 -17.88 -17.30 21.56
N ASP A 329 -16.74 -17.20 22.26
CA ASP A 329 -15.81 -18.33 22.45
C ASP A 329 -16.47 -19.51 23.17
N LYS A 330 -17.40 -19.21 24.09
CA LYS A 330 -18.13 -20.19 24.91
C LYS A 330 -19.38 -20.77 24.24
N ASP A 331 -19.89 -20.12 23.19
CA ASP A 331 -21.11 -20.52 22.49
C ASP A 331 -20.80 -20.79 21.00
N ASP A 332 -20.60 -22.07 20.69
CA ASP A 332 -20.33 -22.54 19.34
C ASP A 332 -21.41 -22.14 18.33
N SER A 333 -22.67 -22.04 18.76
CA SER A 333 -23.76 -21.62 17.86
C SER A 333 -23.64 -20.14 17.49
N LYS A 334 -23.30 -19.28 18.46
CA LYS A 334 -23.03 -17.86 18.18
C LYS A 334 -21.77 -17.69 17.32
N TYR A 335 -20.70 -18.43 17.61
CA TYR A 335 -19.49 -18.42 16.79
C TYR A 335 -19.78 -18.83 15.34
N LEU A 336 -20.54 -19.91 15.12
CA LEU A 336 -20.81 -20.42 13.77
C LEU A 336 -21.64 -19.46 12.91
N ARG A 337 -22.45 -18.58 13.52
CA ARG A 337 -23.16 -17.52 12.78
C ARG A 337 -22.19 -16.63 12.02
N TYR A 338 -21.02 -16.34 12.59
CA TYR A 338 -19.99 -15.54 11.92
C TYR A 338 -19.40 -16.21 10.69
N LEU A 339 -19.59 -17.52 10.51
CA LEU A 339 -19.09 -18.28 9.37
C LEU A 339 -20.18 -18.61 8.35
N GLU A 340 -21.41 -18.11 8.52
CA GLU A 340 -22.51 -18.40 7.60
C GLU A 340 -22.21 -17.94 6.16
N TYR A 341 -21.41 -16.87 5.98
CA TYR A 341 -20.98 -16.38 4.67
C TYR A 341 -20.22 -17.42 3.83
N LYS A 342 -19.74 -18.52 4.45
CA LYS A 342 -19.18 -19.68 3.73
C LYS A 342 -20.20 -20.37 2.83
N THR A 343 -21.49 -20.11 3.02
CA THR A 343 -22.56 -20.55 2.12
C THR A 343 -22.86 -19.45 1.09
N PRO A 344 -22.88 -19.74 -0.23
CA PRO A 344 -23.08 -18.71 -1.26
C PRO A 344 -24.33 -17.85 -1.06
N SER A 345 -25.46 -18.46 -0.65
CA SER A 345 -26.72 -17.75 -0.41
C SER A 345 -26.73 -16.82 0.81
N LYS A 346 -25.69 -16.88 1.64
CA LYS A 346 -25.52 -16.03 2.84
C LYS A 346 -24.60 -14.84 2.59
N ILE A 347 -24.02 -14.72 1.40
CA ILE A 347 -23.33 -13.52 0.95
C ILE A 347 -24.39 -12.59 0.37
N THR A 348 -24.68 -11.49 1.06
CA THR A 348 -25.80 -10.59 0.77
C THR A 348 -25.35 -9.22 0.29
N ASN A 349 -24.07 -8.90 0.44
CA ASN A 349 -23.53 -7.61 0.04
C ASN A 349 -23.36 -7.50 -1.48
N LEU A 350 -24.26 -6.75 -2.13
CA LEU A 350 -24.24 -6.53 -3.57
C LEU A 350 -23.01 -5.77 -4.06
N ARG A 351 -22.49 -4.82 -3.27
CA ARG A 351 -21.29 -4.05 -3.67
C ARG A 351 -20.07 -4.96 -3.78
N LEU A 352 -19.89 -5.88 -2.83
CA LEU A 352 -18.84 -6.88 -2.89
C LEU A 352 -18.97 -7.73 -4.16
N LEU A 353 -20.16 -8.23 -4.44
CA LEU A 353 -20.43 -9.09 -5.60
C LEU A 353 -20.16 -8.36 -6.93
N GLU A 354 -20.71 -7.15 -7.07
CA GLU A 354 -20.50 -6.30 -8.25
C GLU A 354 -19.03 -5.90 -8.40
N GLY A 355 -18.33 -5.59 -7.31
CA GLY A 355 -16.91 -5.25 -7.33
C GLY A 355 -16.04 -6.40 -7.83
N LEU A 356 -16.30 -7.63 -7.38
CA LEU A 356 -15.59 -8.83 -7.86
C LEU A 356 -15.95 -9.18 -9.31
N GLN A 357 -17.21 -8.98 -9.71
CA GLN A 357 -17.67 -9.28 -11.07
C GLN A 357 -17.11 -8.29 -12.09
N ASN A 358 -17.15 -7.00 -11.79
CA ASN A 358 -16.87 -5.91 -12.73
C ASN A 358 -15.37 -5.55 -12.82
N ARG A 359 -14.52 -5.98 -11.87
CA ARG A 359 -13.09 -5.67 -11.95
C ARG A 359 -12.43 -6.29 -13.18
N GLU A 360 -11.59 -5.50 -13.84
CA GLU A 360 -10.93 -5.86 -15.11
C GLU A 360 -9.63 -6.65 -14.92
N TRP A 361 -9.16 -6.79 -13.68
CA TRP A 361 -7.94 -7.47 -13.29
C TRP A 361 -8.20 -8.66 -12.35
N GLY A 362 -7.20 -9.53 -12.24
CA GLY A 362 -7.25 -10.73 -11.42
C GLY A 362 -6.03 -10.91 -10.51
N ILE A 363 -6.18 -11.76 -9.50
CA ILE A 363 -5.11 -12.18 -8.58
C ILE A 363 -4.98 -13.68 -8.76
N ASN A 364 -3.84 -14.16 -9.22
CA ASN A 364 -3.63 -15.58 -9.58
C ASN A 364 -4.69 -16.13 -10.56
N ASP A 365 -5.25 -15.26 -11.40
CA ASP A 365 -6.25 -15.59 -12.41
C ASP A 365 -5.64 -15.42 -13.80
N MET A 366 -5.35 -16.55 -14.45
CA MET A 366 -4.72 -16.56 -15.77
C MET A 366 -5.63 -16.04 -16.90
N SER A 367 -6.93 -15.85 -16.65
CA SER A 367 -7.87 -15.31 -17.63
C SER A 367 -7.90 -13.79 -17.67
N LYS A 368 -7.32 -13.13 -16.67
CA LYS A 368 -7.26 -11.67 -16.53
C LYS A 368 -5.81 -11.19 -16.41
N PRO A 369 -5.51 -9.94 -16.81
CA PRO A 369 -4.23 -9.34 -16.42
C PRO A 369 -4.14 -9.22 -14.90
N ASN A 370 -2.92 -9.29 -14.36
CA ASN A 370 -2.67 -8.79 -13.01
C ASN A 370 -2.96 -7.28 -12.96
N TYR A 371 -3.19 -6.74 -11.76
CA TYR A 371 -3.61 -5.34 -11.61
C TYR A 371 -2.56 -4.32 -12.08
N LEU A 372 -1.26 -4.64 -12.02
CA LEU A 372 -0.17 -3.79 -12.52
C LEU A 372 -0.22 -3.65 -14.05
N ASN A 373 -0.24 -4.79 -14.74
CA ASN A 373 -0.34 -4.86 -16.21
C ASN A 373 -1.68 -4.30 -16.69
N GLY A 374 -2.75 -4.56 -15.95
CA GLY A 374 -4.07 -4.00 -16.21
C GLY A 374 -4.10 -2.47 -16.12
N PHE A 375 -3.45 -1.89 -15.10
CA PHE A 375 -3.33 -0.44 -14.98
C PHE A 375 -2.48 0.17 -16.10
N GLU A 376 -1.36 -0.46 -16.47
CA GLU A 376 -0.56 -0.02 -17.62
C GLU A 376 -1.40 0.02 -18.91
N CYS A 377 -2.21 -1.02 -19.13
CA CYS A 377 -3.11 -1.05 -20.27
C CYS A 377 -4.25 -0.04 -20.20
N PHE A 378 -4.80 0.19 -19.01
CA PHE A 378 -5.76 1.26 -18.77
C PHE A 378 -5.17 2.62 -19.18
N VAL A 379 -3.96 2.94 -18.73
CA VAL A 379 -3.27 4.20 -19.09
C VAL A 379 -3.03 4.26 -20.60
N CYS A 380 -2.61 3.15 -21.22
CA CYS A 380 -2.39 3.10 -22.67
C CYS A 380 -3.66 3.43 -23.47
N ASP A 381 -4.77 2.80 -23.14
CA ASP A 381 -6.04 2.99 -23.82
C ASP A 381 -6.56 4.42 -23.63
N ARG A 382 -6.45 4.98 -22.42
CA ARG A 382 -6.86 6.35 -22.11
C ARG A 382 -6.01 7.40 -22.82
N GLU A 383 -4.71 7.20 -22.89
CA GLU A 383 -3.83 8.13 -23.60
C GLU A 383 -4.06 8.11 -25.10
N ASN A 384 -4.30 6.94 -25.70
CA ASN A 384 -4.66 6.87 -27.11
C ASN A 384 -6.01 7.57 -27.38
N GLU A 385 -7.02 7.37 -26.53
CA GLU A 385 -8.30 8.07 -26.61
C GLU A 385 -8.12 9.60 -26.53
N ARG A 386 -7.36 10.09 -25.55
CA ARG A 386 -7.05 11.51 -25.36
C ARG A 386 -6.30 12.11 -26.56
N LEU A 387 -5.29 11.42 -27.07
CA LEU A 387 -4.49 11.87 -28.22
C LEU A 387 -5.32 11.91 -29.51
N MET A 388 -6.22 10.95 -29.71
CA MET A 388 -7.16 10.95 -30.84
C MET A 388 -8.15 12.11 -30.73
N ALA A 389 -8.72 12.36 -29.55
CA ALA A 389 -9.60 13.50 -29.30
C ALA A 389 -8.88 14.83 -29.55
N ALA A 390 -7.67 15.01 -29.02
CA ALA A 390 -6.85 16.19 -29.28
C ALA A 390 -6.56 16.38 -30.77
N LYS A 391 -6.30 15.29 -31.52
CA LYS A 391 -6.10 15.34 -32.97
C LYS A 391 -7.37 15.76 -33.73
N ARG A 392 -8.55 15.31 -33.31
CA ARG A 392 -9.84 15.72 -33.90
C ARG A 392 -10.13 17.19 -33.63
N HIS A 393 -9.98 17.65 -32.37
CA HIS A 393 -10.12 19.06 -32.02
C HIS A 393 -9.20 19.96 -32.85
N ARG A 394 -7.92 19.60 -33.00
CA ARG A 394 -6.98 20.36 -33.84
C ARG A 394 -7.37 20.43 -35.32
N ARG A 395 -8.15 19.47 -35.83
CA ARG A 395 -8.60 19.43 -37.24
C ARG A 395 -9.90 20.20 -37.44
N GLU A 396 -10.84 20.07 -36.51
CA GLU A 396 -12.18 20.66 -36.57
C GLU A 396 -12.56 21.22 -35.18
N PRO A 397 -11.98 22.37 -34.76
CA PRO A 397 -12.15 22.89 -33.39
C PRO A 397 -13.57 23.33 -33.06
N ASP A 398 -14.33 23.77 -34.08
CA ASP A 398 -15.73 24.19 -33.91
C ASP A 398 -16.69 23.01 -33.69
N LYS A 399 -16.28 21.79 -34.06
CA LYS A 399 -17.10 20.57 -33.99
C LYS A 399 -16.71 19.68 -32.82
N TYR A 400 -15.42 19.59 -32.52
CA TYR A 400 -14.91 18.74 -31.45
C TYR A 400 -14.25 19.62 -30.39
N PRO A 401 -14.75 19.65 -29.14
CA PRO A 401 -14.12 20.41 -28.08
C PRO A 401 -12.75 19.85 -27.73
N ALA A 402 -11.90 20.69 -27.13
CA ALA A 402 -10.62 20.25 -26.60
C ALA A 402 -10.85 19.18 -25.50
N PRO A 403 -10.03 18.11 -25.44
CA PRO A 403 -10.11 17.15 -24.36
C PRO A 403 -9.85 17.87 -23.04
N GLN A 404 -10.77 17.73 -22.09
CA GLN A 404 -10.64 18.35 -20.78
C GLN A 404 -9.53 17.67 -19.98
N PRO A 405 -8.64 18.42 -19.31
CA PRO A 405 -7.69 17.83 -18.39
C PRO A 405 -8.45 17.19 -17.23
N LYS A 406 -8.17 15.93 -16.96
CA LYS A 406 -8.67 15.21 -15.80
C LYS A 406 -7.56 15.09 -14.77
N MET A 407 -7.84 15.47 -13.54
CA MET A 407 -6.96 15.26 -12.39
C MET A 407 -7.72 14.46 -11.34
N ALA A 408 -6.99 13.64 -10.58
CA ALA A 408 -7.51 13.05 -9.38
C ALA A 408 -7.90 14.12 -8.36
N ASN A 409 -8.71 13.72 -7.39
CA ASN A 409 -9.08 14.56 -6.26
C ASN A 409 -8.81 13.81 -4.95
N ASN A 410 -9.12 14.44 -3.81
CA ASN A 410 -8.82 13.86 -2.50
C ASN A 410 -9.51 12.49 -2.24
N THR A 411 -10.59 12.15 -2.94
CA THR A 411 -11.25 10.83 -2.77
C THR A 411 -10.43 9.68 -3.35
N HIS A 412 -9.42 9.94 -4.19
CA HIS A 412 -8.59 8.89 -4.80
C HIS A 412 -7.53 8.33 -3.83
N MET A 413 -7.25 9.01 -2.71
CA MET A 413 -6.39 8.51 -1.61
C MET A 413 -6.88 9.08 -0.27
N GLY A 414 -6.63 10.37 -0.03
CA GLY A 414 -7.25 11.19 1.02
C GLY A 414 -7.29 10.58 2.42
N CYS A 415 -6.21 9.94 2.85
CA CYS A 415 -6.17 9.29 4.15
C CYS A 415 -6.08 10.33 5.29
N PRO A 416 -6.78 10.10 6.41
CA PRO A 416 -6.78 11.03 7.53
C PRO A 416 -5.43 11.07 8.23
N LEU A 417 -5.23 12.10 9.06
CA LEU A 417 -4.13 12.18 10.02
C LEU A 417 -4.15 10.92 10.92
N PRO A 418 -3.00 10.27 11.16
CA PRO A 418 -2.90 9.18 12.12
C PRO A 418 -3.45 9.56 13.49
N SER A 419 -4.16 8.63 14.12
CA SER A 419 -4.77 8.81 15.44
C SER A 419 -4.34 7.69 16.38
N PRO A 420 -4.26 7.92 17.70
CA PRO A 420 -3.96 6.87 18.65
C PRO A 420 -4.88 5.67 18.52
N GLY A 421 -4.33 4.48 18.75
CA GLY A 421 -5.04 3.22 18.64
C GLY A 421 -6.03 3.05 19.78
N TYR A 422 -5.71 3.64 20.94
CA TYR A 422 -6.50 3.68 22.17
C TYR A 422 -6.14 4.90 23.02
N GLY A 423 -7.14 5.48 23.70
CA GLY A 423 -6.98 6.66 24.56
C GLY A 423 -7.09 7.99 23.82
N ALA A 424 -7.18 9.09 24.57
CA ALA A 424 -7.15 10.43 24.00
C ALA A 424 -5.71 10.83 23.66
N ILE A 425 -5.51 11.67 22.64
CA ILE A 425 -4.15 12.11 22.25
C ILE A 425 -3.49 12.92 23.36
N GLU A 426 -4.29 13.61 24.17
CA GLU A 426 -3.86 14.41 25.32
C GLU A 426 -3.36 13.56 26.49
N GLU A 427 -3.70 12.27 26.51
CA GLU A 427 -3.30 11.32 27.57
C GLU A 427 -1.98 10.62 27.24
N ILE A 428 -1.45 10.81 26.03
CA ILE A 428 -0.20 10.20 25.58
C ILE A 428 0.98 11.07 26.03
N ASP A 429 2.04 10.42 26.51
CA ASP A 429 3.27 11.12 26.88
C ASP A 429 3.75 11.97 25.69
N PRO A 430 4.03 13.26 25.88
CA PRO A 430 4.55 14.11 24.80
C PRO A 430 5.83 13.57 24.15
N ASN A 431 6.62 12.75 24.85
CA ASN A 431 7.83 12.12 24.33
C ASN A 431 7.60 10.72 23.72
N ASP A 432 6.34 10.26 23.62
CA ASP A 432 5.99 9.00 22.96
C ASP A 432 6.43 9.04 21.49
N GLY A 433 7.20 8.04 21.07
CA GLY A 433 7.79 7.99 19.73
C GLY A 433 6.76 8.01 18.61
N TRP A 434 5.58 7.43 18.84
CA TRP A 434 4.48 7.46 17.86
C TRP A 434 3.99 8.89 17.64
N LEU A 435 3.81 9.66 18.73
CA LEU A 435 3.30 11.04 18.70
C LEU A 435 4.30 12.01 18.06
N GLN A 436 5.60 11.75 18.24
CA GLN A 436 6.67 12.55 17.62
C GLN A 436 6.84 12.27 16.12
N MET A 437 6.56 11.04 15.67
CA MET A 437 6.83 10.61 14.30
C MET A 437 5.65 10.86 13.35
N TRP A 438 4.52 10.18 13.57
CA TRP A 438 3.50 10.04 12.54
C TRP A 438 2.74 11.33 12.21
N PRO A 439 2.33 12.16 13.19
CA PRO A 439 1.73 13.45 12.88
C PRO A 439 2.70 14.39 12.15
N GLN A 440 3.98 14.37 12.51
CA GLN A 440 5.00 15.20 11.87
C GLN A 440 5.21 14.78 10.40
N ASP A 441 5.38 13.49 10.14
CA ASP A 441 5.55 12.96 8.78
C ASP A 441 4.34 13.28 7.88
N TYR A 442 3.13 13.19 8.44
CA TYR A 442 1.90 13.54 7.74
C TYR A 442 1.93 15.01 7.29
N TRP A 443 2.21 15.96 8.19
CA TRP A 443 2.20 17.39 7.85
C TRP A 443 3.41 17.82 7.01
N GLN A 444 4.59 17.25 7.25
CA GLN A 444 5.77 17.51 6.41
C GLN A 444 5.51 17.06 4.97
N SER A 445 4.75 15.98 4.77
CA SER A 445 4.36 15.52 3.43
C SER A 445 3.37 16.47 2.74
N LEU A 446 2.54 17.21 3.49
CA LEU A 446 1.72 18.28 2.91
C LEU A 446 2.61 19.42 2.38
N ASP A 447 3.58 19.86 3.17
CA ASP A 447 4.53 20.89 2.74
C ASP A 447 5.28 20.46 1.46
N GLN A 448 5.71 19.19 1.39
CA GLN A 448 6.33 18.63 0.19
C GLN A 448 5.39 18.63 -1.02
N ALA A 449 4.13 18.23 -0.83
CA ALA A 449 3.12 18.23 -1.88
C ALA A 449 2.88 19.64 -2.45
N GLU A 450 2.67 20.61 -1.57
CA GLU A 450 2.47 22.01 -1.94
C GLU A 450 3.73 22.62 -2.57
N GLY A 451 4.91 22.27 -2.05
CA GLY A 451 6.20 22.67 -2.61
C GLY A 451 6.38 22.19 -4.06
N LEU A 452 6.01 20.94 -4.35
CA LEU A 452 6.06 20.40 -5.71
C LEU A 452 5.04 21.08 -6.64
N VAL A 453 3.83 21.34 -6.16
CA VAL A 453 2.84 22.14 -6.90
C VAL A 453 3.42 23.53 -7.22
N SER A 454 4.11 24.15 -6.27
CA SER A 454 4.79 25.43 -6.45
C SER A 454 5.87 25.36 -7.53
N LEU A 455 6.73 24.34 -7.53
CA LEU A 455 7.74 24.11 -8.58
C LEU A 455 7.09 24.01 -9.97
N ILE A 456 6.03 23.20 -10.10
CA ILE A 456 5.32 22.99 -11.37
C ILE A 456 4.69 24.30 -11.86
N ASN A 457 4.05 25.08 -10.98
CA ASN A 457 3.41 26.34 -11.34
C ASN A 457 4.42 27.43 -11.78
N HIS A 458 5.65 27.38 -11.28
CA HIS A 458 6.73 28.27 -11.70
C HIS A 458 7.51 27.73 -12.92
N ASN A 459 7.07 26.59 -13.48
CA ASN A 459 7.72 25.92 -14.62
C ASN A 459 9.21 25.62 -14.36
N GLU A 460 9.54 25.28 -13.11
CA GLU A 460 10.90 24.94 -12.70
C GLU A 460 11.32 23.61 -13.33
N SER A 461 12.59 23.52 -13.73
CA SER A 461 13.19 22.28 -14.24
C SER A 461 14.04 21.54 -13.21
N ASP A 462 14.45 22.22 -12.14
CA ASP A 462 15.31 21.67 -11.09
C ASP A 462 14.49 21.31 -9.83
N PRO A 463 14.21 20.02 -9.58
CA PRO A 463 13.43 19.62 -8.41
C PRO A 463 14.20 19.81 -7.08
N SER A 464 15.52 20.07 -7.10
CA SER A 464 16.31 20.35 -5.90
C SER A 464 15.91 21.67 -5.22
N LEU A 465 15.21 22.55 -5.94
CA LEU A 465 14.67 23.81 -5.43
C LEU A 465 13.45 23.63 -4.51
N LEU A 466 12.95 22.40 -4.33
CA LEU A 466 11.76 22.09 -3.52
C LEU A 466 11.79 22.78 -2.15
N TRP A 467 12.87 22.60 -1.39
CA TRP A 467 12.99 23.16 -0.03
C TRP A 467 12.98 24.70 -0.01
N GLN A 468 13.48 25.34 -1.07
CA GLN A 468 13.42 26.80 -1.19
C GLN A 468 11.98 27.27 -1.42
N HIS A 469 11.19 26.53 -2.21
CA HIS A 469 9.76 26.83 -2.39
C HIS A 469 8.97 26.64 -1.09
N ILE A 470 9.20 25.53 -0.39
CA ILE A 470 8.58 25.26 0.92
C ILE A 470 8.89 26.37 1.91
N HIS A 471 10.18 26.77 2.02
CA HIS A 471 10.59 27.83 2.92
C HIS A 471 9.92 29.17 2.57
N ARG A 472 9.87 29.55 1.29
CA ARG A 472 9.21 30.79 0.85
C ARG A 472 7.72 30.80 1.19
N MET A 473 7.03 29.68 0.99
CA MET A 473 5.61 29.53 1.35
C MET A 473 5.39 29.65 2.86
N ALA A 474 6.23 29.00 3.66
CA ALA A 474 6.14 29.07 5.12
C ALA A 474 6.35 30.51 5.65
N MET A 475 7.26 31.28 5.05
CA MET A 475 7.47 32.68 5.41
C MET A 475 6.28 33.58 5.02
N SER A 476 5.64 33.31 3.88
CA SER A 476 4.43 34.03 3.45
C SER A 476 3.26 33.81 4.42
N ARG A 477 3.07 32.58 4.92
CA ARG A 477 2.02 32.22 5.90
C ARG A 477 2.17 32.92 7.25
N LYS A 478 3.40 33.22 7.68
CA LYS A 478 3.67 33.90 8.98
C LYS A 478 3.53 35.42 8.92
N GLY A 479 3.47 36.00 7.73
CA GLY A 479 3.32 37.44 7.53
C GLY A 479 1.87 37.91 7.35
N GLN A 480 0.91 36.98 7.35
CA GLN A 480 -0.54 37.18 7.42
C GLN A 480 -1.02 36.86 8.82
#